data_AF-A0A9P6GYF5-F1
#
_entry.id   AF-A0A9P6GYF5-F1
#
_cell.length_a   1.000
_cell.length_b   1.000
_cell.length_c   1.000
_cell.angle_alpha   90.00
_cell.angle_beta   90.00
_cell.angle_gamma   90.00
#
_symmetry.space_group_name_H-M   'P 1'
#
loop_
_entity.id
_entity.type
_entity.pdbx_description
1 polymer ?
#
loop_
_entity_poly.entity_id
_entity_poly.type
_entity_poly.pdbx_seq_one_letter_code
_entity_poly.pdbx_strand_id
1 'polypeptide(L)'
;MSPNYNQNTDLNGYIFHRNTVGAVERVNQTLWNILKRLTEFGKSSWRKAVDKATYTTNISLNRAIGTYPYIIRWSKSPELEIDKELGLRALRYQRDLIIDRRNNNFKKYKKILKRVQFSLMFIITEETRY
;
A
#
# COMPACT_ATOMS: atom_id res chain seq x y z
N MET A 1 -35.58 8.41 24.86
CA MET A 1 -34.28 7.97 25.39
C MET A 1 -33.23 8.20 24.33
N SER A 2 -32.58 9.36 24.38
CA SER A 2 -31.50 9.75 23.47
C SER A 2 -30.17 9.45 24.17
N PRO A 3 -29.14 8.91 23.48
CA PRO A 3 -27.86 8.65 24.11
C PRO A 3 -27.16 9.98 24.44
N ASN A 4 -26.76 10.11 25.69
CA ASN A 4 -26.03 11.24 26.25
C ASN A 4 -24.59 11.21 25.69
N TYR A 5 -24.27 12.09 24.74
CA TYR A 5 -22.90 12.27 24.25
C TYR A 5 -22.11 13.00 25.34
N ASN A 6 -21.32 12.24 26.10
CA ASN A 6 -20.42 12.76 27.10
C ASN A 6 -19.32 13.56 26.39
N GLN A 7 -19.30 14.89 26.58
CA GLN A 7 -18.34 15.84 25.99
C GLN A 7 -16.96 15.78 26.65
N ASN A 8 -16.45 14.58 26.95
CA ASN A 8 -15.03 14.39 27.17
C ASN A 8 -14.42 14.04 25.83
N THR A 9 -14.21 15.10 25.04
CA THR A 9 -13.44 15.06 23.80
C THR A 9 -12.06 14.52 24.09
N ASP A 10 -11.91 13.22 23.86
CA ASP A 10 -10.64 12.54 23.66
C ASP A 10 -9.89 13.24 22.50
N LEU A 11 -9.14 14.27 22.83
CA LEU A 11 -8.08 14.87 22.00
C LEU A 11 -6.98 13.85 21.62
N ASN A 12 -7.14 12.57 21.98
CA ASN A 12 -6.25 11.46 21.69
C ASN A 12 -6.53 10.74 20.36
N GLY A 13 -7.59 11.11 19.62
CA GLY A 13 -7.80 10.65 18.24
C GLY A 13 -6.74 11.15 17.24
N TYR A 14 -5.95 12.16 17.63
CA TYR A 14 -4.89 12.79 16.85
C TYR A 14 -3.48 12.21 17.07
N ILE A 15 -3.36 11.06 17.74
CA ILE A 15 -2.07 10.36 17.74
C ILE A 15 -1.97 9.60 16.42
N PHE A 16 -1.47 10.29 15.39
CA PHE A 16 -1.03 9.74 14.12
C PHE A 16 -0.37 8.37 14.36
N HIS A 17 -1.07 7.29 14.00
CA HIS A 17 -0.56 5.94 14.12
C HIS A 17 0.47 5.68 13.00
N ARG A 18 1.55 6.47 12.97
CA ARG A 18 2.58 6.54 11.90
C ARG A 18 3.10 5.17 11.46
N ASN A 19 3.08 4.20 12.38
CA ASN A 19 3.54 2.84 12.15
C ASN A 19 2.63 2.00 11.24
N THR A 20 1.33 2.32 11.17
CA THR A 20 0.34 1.62 10.32
C THR A 20 0.09 2.37 9.02
N VAL A 21 0.38 3.67 9.02
CA VAL A 21 0.06 4.61 7.95
C VAL A 21 1.02 4.49 6.75
N GLY A 22 2.32 4.23 6.96
CA GLY A 22 3.31 4.29 5.86
C GLY A 22 3.08 3.29 4.71
N ALA A 23 2.56 2.09 4.99
CA ALA A 23 2.27 1.11 3.93
C ALA A 23 1.06 1.54 3.09
N VAL A 24 0.02 2.06 3.75
CA VAL A 24 -1.18 2.60 3.11
C VAL A 24 -0.83 3.87 2.33
N GLU A 25 -0.05 4.78 2.90
CA GLU A 25 0.44 5.99 2.22
C GLU A 25 1.19 5.67 0.94
N ARG A 26 2.11 4.70 0.95
CA ARG A 26 2.85 4.33 -0.27
C ARG A 26 1.95 3.74 -1.34
N VAL A 27 0.94 2.96 -0.96
CA VAL A 27 -0.06 2.45 -1.89
C VAL A 27 -0.89 3.60 -2.46
N ASN A 28 -1.34 4.52 -1.60
CA ASN A 28 -2.10 5.69 -2.00
C ASN A 28 -1.28 6.60 -2.92
N GLN A 29 0.00 6.86 -2.61
CA GLN A 29 0.91 7.61 -3.48
C GLN A 29 1.09 6.94 -4.84
N THR A 30 1.22 5.61 -4.86
CA THR A 30 1.30 4.85 -6.11
C THR A 30 0.01 5.00 -6.94
N LEU A 31 -1.14 4.81 -6.31
CA LEU A 31 -2.45 5.00 -6.92
C LEU A 31 -2.60 6.43 -7.49
N TRP A 32 -2.25 7.44 -6.70
CA TRP A 32 -2.28 8.84 -7.11
C TRP A 32 -1.37 9.13 -8.29
N ASN A 33 -0.15 8.58 -8.29
CA ASN A 33 0.78 8.75 -9.40
C ASN A 33 0.27 8.11 -10.70
N ILE A 34 -0.34 6.93 -10.61
CA ILE A 34 -0.99 6.27 -11.76
C ILE A 34 -2.19 7.11 -12.23
N LEU A 35 -3.03 7.55 -11.30
CA LEU A 35 -4.22 8.34 -11.63
C LEU A 35 -3.84 9.66 -12.30
N LYS A 36 -2.82 10.37 -11.82
CA LYS A 36 -2.29 11.59 -12.45
C LYS A 36 -1.86 11.33 -13.89
N ARG A 37 -1.15 10.23 -14.14
CA ARG A 37 -0.71 9.85 -15.51
C ARG A 37 -1.90 9.52 -16.42
N LEU A 38 -2.85 8.74 -15.93
CA LEU A 38 -4.05 8.35 -16.70
C LEU A 38 -4.99 9.52 -16.97
N THR A 39 -4.99 10.54 -16.10
CA THR A 39 -5.81 11.74 -16.25
C THR A 39 -5.10 12.87 -17.01
N GLU A 40 -3.92 12.62 -17.57
CA GLU A 40 -3.05 13.65 -18.18
C GLU A 40 -2.86 14.87 -17.25
N PHE A 41 -2.64 14.59 -15.96
CA PHE A 41 -2.52 15.60 -14.91
C PHE A 41 -3.78 16.46 -14.72
N GLY A 42 -4.97 15.87 -14.91
CA GLY A 42 -6.27 16.50 -14.63
C GLY A 42 -7.03 16.99 -15.86
N LYS A 43 -6.55 16.70 -17.08
CA LYS A 43 -7.21 17.10 -18.33
C LYS A 43 -8.35 16.16 -18.75
N SER A 44 -8.41 14.95 -18.18
CA SER A 44 -9.45 13.97 -18.49
C SER A 44 -10.25 13.53 -17.25
N SER A 45 -11.39 12.88 -17.50
CA SER A 45 -12.33 12.50 -16.43
C SER A 45 -11.72 11.47 -15.47
N TRP A 46 -11.46 11.91 -14.23
CA TRP A 46 -10.93 11.07 -13.15
C TRP A 46 -11.79 9.82 -12.91
N ARG A 47 -13.12 9.94 -13.02
CA ARG A 47 -14.07 8.85 -12.76
C ARG A 47 -13.82 7.64 -13.68
N LYS A 48 -13.45 7.88 -14.94
CA LYS A 48 -13.11 6.82 -15.90
C LYS A 48 -11.72 6.22 -15.65
N ALA A 49 -10.82 6.99 -15.03
CA ALA A 49 -9.45 6.58 -14.78
C ALA A 49 -9.26 5.81 -13.46
N VAL A 50 -10.14 5.98 -12.47
CA VAL A 50 -10.03 5.35 -11.15
C VAL A 50 -9.99 3.83 -11.25
N ASP A 51 -10.94 3.20 -11.95
CA ASP A 51 -11.00 1.74 -12.04
C ASP A 51 -9.71 1.16 -12.64
N LYS A 52 -9.21 1.81 -13.70
CA LYS A 52 -7.94 1.44 -14.34
C LYS A 52 -6.74 1.68 -13.42
N ALA A 53 -6.73 2.77 -12.65
CA ALA A 53 -5.68 3.06 -11.68
C ALA A 53 -5.67 2.05 -10.52
N THR A 54 -6.84 1.69 -10.01
CA THR A 54 -7.01 0.66 -8.97
C THR A 54 -6.56 -0.70 -9.46
N TYR A 55 -6.98 -1.10 -10.67
CA TYR A 55 -6.53 -2.37 -11.26
C TYR A 55 -5.00 -2.39 -11.41
N THR A 56 -4.42 -1.36 -12.04
CA THR A 56 -2.97 -1.22 -12.23
C THR A 56 -2.21 -1.27 -10.91
N THR A 57 -2.73 -0.62 -9.86
CA THR A 57 -2.13 -0.64 -8.53
C THR A 57 -2.14 -2.05 -7.92
N ASN A 58 -3.23 -2.80 -8.10
CA ASN A 58 -3.35 -4.17 -7.57
C ASN A 58 -2.45 -5.18 -8.30
N ILE A 59 -2.16 -4.94 -9.57
CA ILE A 59 -1.22 -5.75 -10.36
C ILE A 59 0.20 -5.19 -10.36
N SER A 60 0.51 -4.21 -9.52
CA SER A 60 1.86 -3.66 -9.32
C SER A 60 2.55 -4.27 -8.11
N LEU A 61 3.87 -4.43 -8.18
CA LEU A 61 4.66 -5.01 -7.11
C LEU A 61 4.61 -4.11 -5.86
N ASN A 62 4.15 -4.66 -4.74
CA ASN A 62 4.17 -3.95 -3.46
C ASN A 62 5.36 -4.46 -2.61
N ARG A 63 6.30 -3.55 -2.32
CA ARG A 63 7.53 -3.86 -1.58
C ARG A 63 7.32 -4.39 -0.16
N ALA A 64 6.25 -4.00 0.52
CA ALA A 64 5.99 -4.41 1.90
C ALA A 64 5.55 -5.88 2.00
N ILE A 65 4.80 -6.36 1.00
CA ILE A 65 4.38 -7.76 0.88
C ILE A 65 5.34 -8.58 0.00
N GLY A 66 6.12 -7.91 -0.85
CA GLY A 66 7.08 -8.48 -1.79
C GLY A 66 6.45 -9.31 -2.90
N THR A 67 5.21 -8.98 -3.27
CA THR A 67 4.46 -9.54 -4.39
C THR A 67 3.35 -8.55 -4.81
N TYR A 68 2.53 -8.93 -5.78
CA TYR A 68 1.38 -8.17 -6.25
C TYR A 68 0.19 -8.36 -5.30
N PRO A 69 -0.52 -7.29 -4.88
CA PRO A 69 -1.75 -7.41 -4.10
C PRO A 69 -2.79 -8.36 -4.73
N TYR A 70 -2.84 -8.39 -6.06
CA TYR A 70 -3.68 -9.32 -6.83
C TYR A 70 -3.40 -10.78 -6.47
N ILE A 71 -2.14 -11.20 -6.48
CA ILE A 71 -1.76 -12.59 -6.18
C ILE A 71 -2.15 -12.97 -4.75
N ILE A 72 -2.05 -12.04 -3.79
CA ILE A 72 -2.46 -12.29 -2.40
C ILE A 72 -3.96 -12.60 -2.31
N ARG A 73 -4.78 -11.85 -3.03
CA ARG A 73 -6.23 -11.99 -2.98
C ARG A 73 -6.72 -13.24 -3.71
N TRP A 74 -6.23 -13.45 -4.92
CA TRP A 74 -6.77 -14.47 -5.84
C TRP A 74 -5.91 -15.72 -5.99
N SER A 75 -4.71 -15.76 -5.38
CA SER A 75 -3.77 -16.87 -5.47
C SER A 75 -3.43 -17.29 -6.92
N LYS A 76 -3.53 -16.33 -7.85
CA LYS A 76 -3.17 -16.49 -9.26
C LYS A 76 -2.59 -15.20 -9.82
N SER A 77 -1.81 -15.28 -10.90
CA SER A 77 -1.37 -14.11 -11.65
C SER A 77 -2.58 -13.41 -12.32
N PRO A 78 -2.54 -12.09 -12.49
CA PRO A 78 -3.53 -11.41 -13.32
C PRO A 78 -3.48 -11.95 -14.76
N GLU A 79 -4.64 -12.02 -15.40
CA GLU A 79 -4.75 -12.38 -16.82
C GLU A 79 -4.81 -11.08 -17.61
N LEU A 80 -3.74 -10.76 -18.32
CA LEU A 80 -3.68 -9.59 -19.19
C LEU A 80 -4.29 -9.92 -20.55
N GLU A 81 -4.75 -8.89 -21.27
CA GLU A 81 -5.30 -9.06 -22.62
C GLU A 81 -4.26 -9.69 -23.57
N ILE A 82 -3.01 -9.25 -23.47
CA ILE A 82 -1.88 -9.83 -24.20
C ILE A 82 -1.63 -11.30 -23.85
N ASP A 83 -1.88 -11.72 -22.60
CA ASP A 83 -1.73 -13.13 -22.22
C ASP A 83 -2.77 -13.98 -22.96
N LYS A 84 -3.99 -13.45 -23.15
CA LYS A 84 -5.04 -14.13 -23.91
C LYS A 84 -4.70 -14.21 -25.39
N GLU A 85 -4.19 -13.14 -25.97
CA GLU A 85 -3.73 -13.11 -27.37
C GLU A 85 -2.62 -14.12 -27.62
N LEU A 86 -1.73 -14.32 -26.64
CA LEU A 86 -0.65 -15.32 -26.68
C LEU A 86 -1.08 -16.74 -26.25
N GLY A 87 -2.36 -16.95 -25.90
CA GLY A 87 -2.86 -18.25 -25.43
C GLY A 87 -2.29 -18.69 -24.07
N LEU A 88 -1.73 -17.77 -23.29
CA LEU A 88 -1.17 -18.01 -21.97
C LEU A 88 -2.27 -18.09 -20.91
N ARG A 89 -2.05 -18.94 -19.89
CA ARG A 89 -2.96 -19.11 -18.75
C ARG A 89 -2.36 -18.52 -17.49
N ALA A 90 -3.22 -18.04 -16.59
CA ALA A 90 -2.78 -17.53 -15.29
C ALA A 90 -2.05 -18.61 -14.48
N LEU A 91 -0.89 -18.24 -13.94
CA LEU A 91 -0.14 -19.05 -12.99
C LEU A 91 -0.90 -19.08 -11.68
N ARG A 92 -1.12 -20.28 -11.14
CA ARG A 92 -1.71 -20.48 -9.82
C ARG A 92 -0.62 -20.69 -8.77
N TYR A 93 -0.87 -20.18 -7.58
CA TYR A 93 0.05 -20.25 -6.46
C TYR A 93 -0.62 -20.92 -5.27
N GLN A 94 0.12 -21.72 -4.52
CA GLN A 94 -0.37 -22.26 -3.25
C GLN A 94 -0.50 -21.13 -2.23
N ARG A 95 -1.67 -21.05 -1.58
CA ARG A 95 -2.02 -19.92 -0.70
C ARG A 95 -1.08 -19.83 0.51
N ASP A 96 -0.72 -20.95 1.10
CA ASP A 96 0.13 -21.00 2.29
C ASP A 96 1.53 -20.47 1.98
N LEU A 97 2.13 -20.90 0.85
CA LEU A 97 3.42 -20.38 0.39
C LEU A 97 3.41 -18.86 0.16
N ILE A 98 2.31 -18.32 -0.40
CA ILE A 98 2.16 -16.88 -0.60
C ILE A 98 2.11 -16.15 0.76
N ILE A 99 1.32 -16.67 1.70
CA ILE A 99 1.16 -16.08 3.03
C ILE A 99 2.48 -16.11 3.80
N ASP A 100 3.19 -17.22 3.77
CA ASP A 100 4.49 -17.38 4.42
C ASP A 100 5.53 -16.43 3.84
N ARG A 101 5.61 -16.32 2.51
CA ARG A 101 6.48 -15.35 1.84
C ARG A 101 6.13 -13.92 2.23
N ARG A 102 4.84 -13.56 2.25
CA ARG A 102 4.37 -12.24 2.68
C ARG A 102 4.77 -11.96 4.13
N ASN A 103 4.59 -12.92 5.03
CA ASN A 103 4.92 -12.76 6.45
C ASN A 103 6.43 -12.58 6.66
N ASN A 104 7.24 -13.36 5.94
CA ASN A 104 8.69 -13.23 5.96
C ASN A 104 9.17 -11.88 5.42
N ASN A 105 8.60 -11.41 4.31
CA ASN A 105 8.88 -10.07 3.78
C ASN A 105 8.45 -8.97 4.74
N PHE A 106 7.28 -9.10 5.34
CA PHE A 106 6.77 -8.11 6.30
C PHE A 106 7.67 -8.00 7.54
N LYS A 107 8.19 -9.12 8.05
CA LYS A 107 9.18 -9.13 9.14
C LYS A 107 10.44 -8.35 8.76
N LYS A 108 10.99 -8.58 7.56
CA LYS A 108 12.16 -7.84 7.04
C LYS A 108 11.84 -6.34 6.90
N TYR A 109 10.68 -6.03 6.34
CA TYR A 109 10.20 -4.67 6.13
C TYR A 109 10.09 -3.89 7.45
N LYS A 110 9.52 -4.52 8.49
CA LYS A 110 9.41 -3.94 9.84
C LYS A 110 10.76 -3.67 10.48
N LYS A 111 11.77 -4.52 10.25
CA LYS A 111 13.14 -4.29 10.73
C LYS A 111 13.77 -3.05 10.08
N ILE A 112 13.58 -2.86 8.77
CA ILE A 112 14.07 -1.69 8.04
C ILE A 112 13.42 -0.42 8.57
N LEU A 113 12.10 -0.41 8.74
CA LEU A 113 11.39 0.76 9.28
C LEU A 113 11.92 1.19 10.65
N LYS A 114 12.15 0.23 11.56
CA LYS A 114 12.72 0.52 12.88
C LYS A 114 14.11 1.16 12.76
N ARG A 115 15.00 0.63 11.90
CA ARG A 115 16.34 1.19 11.68
C ARG A 115 16.29 2.62 11.17
N VAL A 116 15.45 2.90 10.18
CA VAL A 116 15.28 4.24 9.62
C VAL A 116 14.75 5.22 10.69
N GLN A 117 13.78 4.78 11.49
CA GLN A 117 13.24 5.60 12.59
C GLN A 117 14.32 5.95 13.63
N PHE A 118 15.14 4.99 14.05
CA PHE A 118 16.25 5.24 14.98
C PHE A 118 17.30 6.17 14.37
N SER A 119 17.65 6.00 13.10
CA SER A 119 18.61 6.87 12.41
C SER A 119 18.11 8.31 12.29
N LEU A 120 16.84 8.51 11.94
CA LEU A 120 16.25 9.86 11.86
C LEU A 120 16.17 10.51 13.24
N MET A 121 15.86 9.75 14.29
CA MET A 121 15.84 10.26 15.65
C MET A 121 17.23 10.76 16.08
N PHE A 122 18.29 10.01 15.74
CA PHE A 122 19.67 10.38 16.06
C PHE A 122 20.08 11.70 15.39
N ILE A 123 19.81 11.84 14.08
CA ILE A 123 20.11 13.07 13.32
C ILE A 123 19.41 14.29 13.94
N ILE A 124 18.11 14.18 14.23
CA ILE A 124 17.34 15.29 14.81
C ILE A 124 17.89 15.67 16.20
N THR A 125 18.28 14.69 17.03
CA THR A 125 18.86 14.98 18.36
C THR A 125 20.25 15.58 18.35
N GLU A 126 21.00 15.48 17.25
CA GLU A 126 22.29 16.17 17.09
C GLU A 126 22.11 17.58 16.52
N GLU A 127 21.15 17.80 15.62
CA GLU A 127 20.82 19.14 15.12
C GLU A 127 20.21 20.06 16.19
N THR A 128 19.43 19.54 17.13
CA THR A 128 18.84 20.33 18.23
C THR A 128 19.80 20.60 19.38
N ARG A 129 21.05 20.15 19.30
CA ARG A 129 22.08 20.34 20.34
C ARG A 129 22.95 21.59 20.13
N TYR A 130 22.61 22.43 19.15
CA TYR A 130 23.23 23.71 18.86
C TYR A 130 22.24 24.87 19.02
#